data_AF-A0A0D8DMP9-F1
#
_entry.id   AF-A0A0D8DMP9-F1
#
_cell.length_a   1.000
_cell.length_b   1.000
_cell.length_c   1.000
_cell.angle_alpha   90.00
_cell.angle_beta   90.00
_cell.angle_gamma   90.00
#
_symmetry.space_group_name_H-M   'P 1'
#
loop_
_entity.id
_entity.type
_entity.pdbx_description
1 polymer ?
#
loop_
_entity_poly.entity_id
_entity_poly.type
_entity_poly.pdbx_seq_one_letter_code
_entity_poly.pdbx_strand_id
1 'polypeptide(L)'
;MMIKLDLVPTYISRDFQQKMEDFATNKKEIAILNAPTGSGKTYGFKKMLTQGFILILLPNNLLSNEVYENFKTDTAVSILNSNAINNEIKYFKNSGYAECTKDDAIKNIITGKKIIISNPEIFYYIMLNNYKNGRSSDSLTDFIINGLKIIIVDEIHIYTRDQLNILLAVLKLINKNIKIMFSSATIPIYIKNLIIELFGECNTEIINVERSYQQNDNVLLQGPISISIPDNHNTANFIEQNIDLLKSGYWFIIADSIRNIDSIYKVIKSHISDDQIALVDAFHDPEYESYMNIFEQGPRIVIGSNIIEQGINPPKKFNNFIIETGLDLKNFIQRFGRIGRNMTSKSNLFIIFKSEIGNKADLAKIKNFEDFITFISKRLPEKERIFNSGYIGVYAALIADKFSINLTKTVKENFLKEEQGTWFTKSFNNTRRTLKIIKQIKEDHSKFNEMRNDIPDLKNIIKWWNKYYESIFRFIPEANKGAGTDIVYDEQFSYDDIWIHKNKNIVMKKNGYYIVNGYNQSPNYQFHVMVSGIPVDDREMKYEDVSPYKARNLILNNINSNFNLDCDGESKKLQEGIKDIIKATGDYERLYLEVKDEL
;
A
#
# COMPACT_ATOMS: atom_id res chain seq x y z
N MET A 1 -0.98 31.88 19.18
CA MET A 1 -1.42 31.36 20.51
C MET A 1 -1.31 29.84 20.50
N MET A 2 -0.63 29.20 21.47
CA MET A 2 -0.46 27.74 21.51
C MET A 2 -1.55 27.09 22.37
N ILE A 3 -2.25 26.10 21.83
CA ILE A 3 -3.33 25.40 22.53
C ILE A 3 -2.75 24.15 23.17
N LYS A 4 -3.12 23.87 24.43
CA LYS A 4 -2.64 22.70 25.18
C LYS A 4 -3.80 21.84 25.64
N LEU A 5 -3.65 20.52 25.54
CA LEU A 5 -4.56 19.54 26.15
C LEU A 5 -3.77 18.30 26.58
N ASP A 6 -4.24 17.64 27.63
CA ASP A 6 -3.62 16.42 28.16
C ASP A 6 -4.54 15.22 27.92
N LEU A 7 -3.98 14.17 27.33
CA LEU A 7 -4.65 12.88 27.19
C LEU A 7 -4.16 11.91 28.26
N VAL A 8 -5.12 11.21 28.86
CA VAL A 8 -4.87 10.14 29.82
C VAL A 8 -4.28 8.90 29.14
N PRO A 9 -3.58 8.02 29.88
CA PRO A 9 -3.05 6.78 29.33
C PRO A 9 -4.17 5.90 28.74
N THR A 10 -3.82 5.14 27.70
CA THR A 10 -4.71 4.19 27.02
C THR A 10 -4.22 2.77 27.26
N TYR A 11 -5.16 1.88 27.58
CA TYR A 11 -4.93 0.46 27.85
C TYR A 11 -5.78 -0.40 26.90
N ILE A 12 -5.43 -1.67 26.76
CA ILE A 12 -6.19 -2.65 25.97
C ILE A 12 -6.27 -4.01 26.68
N SER A 13 -7.35 -4.75 26.42
CA SER A 13 -7.40 -6.18 26.70
C SER A 13 -6.70 -6.97 25.59
N ARG A 14 -6.02 -8.07 25.96
CA ARG A 14 -5.39 -9.00 25.00
C ARG A 14 -6.28 -10.19 24.64
N ASP A 15 -7.53 -10.24 25.09
CA ASP A 15 -8.47 -11.33 24.79
C ASP A 15 -8.70 -11.52 23.28
N PHE A 16 -8.47 -10.47 22.48
CA PHE A 16 -8.52 -10.57 21.02
C PHE A 16 -7.50 -11.57 20.46
N GLN A 17 -6.37 -11.80 21.13
CA GLN A 17 -5.37 -12.80 20.70
C GLN A 17 -5.95 -14.20 20.79
N GLN A 18 -6.74 -14.50 21.82
CA GLN A 18 -7.47 -15.77 21.92
C GLN A 18 -8.47 -15.90 20.77
N LYS A 19 -9.23 -14.84 20.46
CA LYS A 19 -10.15 -14.86 19.30
C LYS A 19 -9.43 -15.11 17.98
N MET A 20 -8.20 -14.62 17.81
CA MET A 20 -7.38 -14.92 16.63
C MET A 20 -6.97 -16.40 16.57
N GLU A 21 -6.60 -17.00 17.71
CA GLU A 21 -6.31 -18.44 17.81
C GLU A 21 -7.56 -19.28 17.51
N ASP A 22 -8.70 -18.90 18.10
CA ASP A 22 -9.99 -19.56 17.85
C ASP A 22 -10.37 -19.46 16.37
N PHE A 23 -10.11 -18.32 15.73
CA PHE A 23 -10.30 -18.16 14.29
C PHE A 23 -9.50 -19.16 13.46
N ALA A 24 -8.30 -19.59 13.89
CA ALA A 24 -7.52 -20.58 13.14
C ALA A 24 -8.24 -21.94 13.04
N THR A 25 -9.16 -22.25 13.97
CA THR A 25 -9.81 -23.57 14.09
C THR A 25 -11.33 -23.54 13.93
N ASN A 26 -11.97 -22.37 14.06
CA ASN A 26 -13.43 -22.25 13.98
C ASN A 26 -13.97 -22.44 12.53
N LYS A 27 -15.29 -22.32 12.35
CA LYS A 27 -15.93 -22.48 11.02
C LYS A 27 -15.92 -21.22 10.15
N LYS A 28 -15.50 -20.06 10.69
CA LYS A 28 -15.49 -18.79 9.95
C LYS A 28 -14.35 -18.80 8.94
N GLU A 29 -14.59 -18.28 7.75
CA GLU A 29 -13.56 -18.27 6.70
C GLU A 29 -12.80 -16.94 6.70
N ILE A 30 -13.46 -15.86 7.10
CA ILE A 30 -12.89 -14.51 7.08
C ILE A 30 -12.86 -13.92 8.49
N ALA A 31 -11.76 -13.26 8.83
CA ALA A 31 -11.66 -12.40 10.01
C ALA A 31 -11.30 -10.97 9.61
N ILE A 32 -11.94 -10.00 10.26
CA ILE A 32 -11.60 -8.57 10.19
C ILE A 32 -11.09 -8.16 11.56
N LEU A 33 -9.77 -8.05 11.69
CA LEU A 33 -9.09 -7.63 12.91
C LEU A 33 -8.89 -6.11 12.91
N ASN A 34 -9.65 -5.42 13.75
CA ASN A 34 -9.50 -4.00 14.01
C ASN A 34 -8.79 -3.81 15.35
N ALA A 35 -7.48 -3.56 15.31
CA ALA A 35 -6.64 -3.56 16.49
C ALA A 35 -5.60 -2.43 16.43
N PRO A 36 -5.55 -1.52 17.43
CA PRO A 36 -4.64 -0.38 17.42
C PRO A 36 -3.17 -0.76 17.20
N THR A 37 -2.41 0.15 16.61
CA THR A 37 -0.96 0.01 16.47
C THR A 37 -0.33 -0.21 17.84
N GLY A 38 0.48 -1.26 17.96
CA GLY A 38 1.11 -1.63 19.23
C GLY A 38 0.32 -2.52 20.15
N SER A 39 -0.88 -2.94 19.77
CA SER A 39 -1.70 -3.87 20.54
C SER A 39 -1.15 -5.30 20.66
N GLY A 40 -0.13 -5.64 19.87
CA GLY A 40 0.43 -6.99 19.81
C GLY A 40 -0.23 -7.92 18.79
N LYS A 41 -0.82 -7.37 17.71
CA LYS A 41 -1.36 -8.14 16.57
C LYS A 41 -0.37 -9.20 16.06
N THR A 42 0.88 -8.78 15.84
CA THR A 42 1.97 -9.63 15.33
C THR A 42 2.22 -10.83 16.25
N TYR A 43 2.15 -10.64 17.58
CA TYR A 43 2.25 -11.75 18.53
C TYR A 43 1.04 -12.70 18.44
N GLY A 44 -0.15 -12.17 18.21
CA GLY A 44 -1.34 -12.97 17.91
C GLY A 44 -1.15 -13.83 16.65
N PHE A 45 -0.61 -13.28 15.56
CA PHE A 45 -0.35 -14.04 14.32
C PHE A 45 0.57 -15.24 14.57
N LYS A 46 1.61 -15.06 15.39
CA LYS A 46 2.55 -16.13 15.76
C LYS A 46 1.88 -17.30 16.49
N LYS A 47 0.81 -17.03 17.25
CA LYS A 47 0.10 -18.04 18.05
C LYS A 47 -0.97 -18.83 17.30
N MET A 48 -1.34 -18.42 16.09
CA MET A 48 -2.38 -19.07 15.28
C MET A 48 -1.93 -20.42 14.70
N LEU A 49 -1.62 -21.39 15.55
CA LEU A 49 -1.10 -22.70 15.14
C LEU A 49 -2.14 -23.46 14.28
N THR A 50 -1.68 -24.00 13.14
CA THR A 50 -2.51 -24.76 12.21
C THR A 50 -1.76 -25.96 11.64
N GLN A 51 -2.49 -26.97 11.17
CA GLN A 51 -1.91 -28.10 10.41
C GLN A 51 -1.61 -27.65 8.98
N GLY A 52 -0.46 -27.01 8.80
CA GLY A 52 -0.03 -26.37 7.57
C GLY A 52 0.79 -25.11 7.85
N PHE A 53 0.73 -24.13 6.96
CA PHE A 53 1.39 -22.84 7.12
C PHE A 53 0.48 -21.64 6.95
N ILE A 54 0.92 -20.53 7.55
CA ILE A 54 0.32 -19.20 7.50
C ILE A 54 1.16 -18.33 6.58
N LEU A 55 0.51 -17.63 5.65
CA LEU A 55 1.14 -16.61 4.82
C LEU A 55 0.75 -15.22 5.34
N ILE A 56 1.72 -14.45 5.81
CA ILE A 56 1.52 -13.07 6.28
C ILE A 56 1.98 -12.12 5.17
N LEU A 57 1.05 -11.32 4.65
CA LEU A 57 1.28 -10.31 3.63
C LEU A 57 1.38 -8.94 4.28
N LEU A 58 2.57 -8.35 4.20
CA LEU A 58 2.88 -7.01 4.72
C LEU A 58 3.05 -6.02 3.57
N PRO A 59 2.68 -4.73 3.76
CA PRO A 59 2.65 -3.73 2.69
C PRO A 59 3.98 -3.52 1.94
N ASN A 60 5.11 -3.72 2.61
CA ASN A 60 6.44 -3.44 2.07
C ASN A 60 7.50 -4.42 2.64
N ASN A 61 8.69 -4.41 2.04
CA ASN A 61 9.79 -5.27 2.45
C ASN A 61 10.37 -4.89 3.83
N LEU A 62 10.33 -3.61 4.22
CA LEU A 62 10.81 -3.14 5.51
C LEU A 62 10.05 -3.81 6.66
N LEU A 63 8.72 -3.74 6.63
CA LEU A 63 7.84 -4.42 7.58
C LEU A 63 8.02 -5.93 7.53
N SER A 64 8.15 -6.49 6.32
CA SER A 64 8.38 -7.92 6.15
C SER A 64 9.65 -8.39 6.87
N ASN A 65 10.74 -7.63 6.75
CA ASN A 65 12.00 -7.89 7.43
C ASN A 65 11.88 -7.70 8.95
N GLU A 66 11.22 -6.63 9.42
CA GLU A 66 11.03 -6.39 10.86
C GLU A 66 10.22 -7.52 11.52
N VAL A 67 9.10 -7.93 10.91
CA VAL A 67 8.30 -9.04 11.43
C VAL A 67 9.06 -10.36 11.35
N TYR A 68 9.85 -10.57 10.29
CA TYR A 68 10.70 -11.76 10.16
C TYR A 68 11.76 -11.84 11.26
N GLU A 69 12.52 -10.78 11.53
CA GLU A 69 13.53 -10.78 12.59
C GLU A 69 12.89 -10.98 13.98
N ASN A 70 11.69 -10.43 14.22
CA ASN A 70 10.92 -10.71 15.44
C ASN A 70 10.52 -12.19 15.58
N PHE A 71 10.36 -12.90 14.47
CA PHE A 71 9.89 -14.30 14.42
C PHE A 71 11.03 -15.32 14.28
N LYS A 72 12.20 -14.90 13.81
CA LYS A 72 13.35 -15.76 13.44
C LYS A 72 13.89 -16.64 14.55
N THR A 73 13.57 -16.33 15.81
CA THR A 73 13.83 -17.24 16.95
C THR A 73 13.12 -18.59 16.81
N ASP A 74 12.08 -18.68 15.97
CA ASP A 74 11.44 -19.93 15.59
C ASP A 74 12.05 -20.51 14.30
N THR A 75 12.47 -21.77 14.36
CA THR A 75 13.11 -22.50 13.24
C THR A 75 12.18 -22.75 12.04
N ALA A 76 10.87 -22.52 12.18
CA ALA A 76 9.84 -22.80 11.17
C ALA A 76 9.28 -21.54 10.49
N VAL A 77 10.06 -20.45 10.45
CA VAL A 77 9.66 -19.19 9.80
C VAL A 77 10.55 -18.94 8.57
N SER A 78 9.98 -18.38 7.51
CA SER A 78 10.75 -17.89 6.36
C SER A 78 10.22 -16.55 5.84
N ILE A 79 11.07 -15.86 5.09
CA ILE A 79 10.72 -14.65 4.36
C ILE A 79 10.75 -14.93 2.86
N LEU A 80 9.73 -14.45 2.16
CA LEU A 80 9.53 -14.63 0.73
C LEU A 80 9.41 -13.26 0.08
N ASN A 81 10.54 -12.71 -0.37
CA ASN A 81 10.61 -11.48 -1.15
C ASN A 81 11.64 -11.63 -2.30
N SER A 82 11.74 -10.63 -3.18
CA SER A 82 12.67 -10.66 -4.32
C SER A 82 14.12 -10.92 -3.89
N ASN A 83 14.57 -10.32 -2.78
CA ASN A 83 15.93 -10.48 -2.28
C ASN A 83 16.17 -11.91 -1.78
N ALA A 84 15.23 -12.47 -1.02
CA ALA A 84 15.29 -13.85 -0.54
C ALA A 84 15.34 -14.85 -1.70
N ILE A 85 14.49 -14.67 -2.72
CA ILE A 85 14.49 -15.52 -3.92
C ILE A 85 15.83 -15.44 -4.65
N ASN A 86 16.37 -14.23 -4.85
CA ASN A 86 17.65 -14.05 -5.53
C ASN A 86 18.82 -14.64 -4.72
N ASN A 87 18.81 -14.50 -3.40
CA ASN A 87 19.82 -15.06 -2.51
C ASN A 87 19.78 -16.60 -2.53
N GLU A 88 18.58 -17.18 -2.56
CA GLU A 88 18.40 -18.61 -2.69
C GLU A 88 18.97 -19.13 -4.02
N ILE A 89 18.66 -18.46 -5.13
CA ILE A 89 19.23 -18.81 -6.45
C ILE A 89 20.76 -18.75 -6.43
N LYS A 90 21.34 -17.69 -5.82
CA LYS A 90 22.80 -17.57 -5.65
C LYS A 90 23.36 -18.72 -4.82
N TYR A 91 22.70 -19.10 -3.74
CA TYR A 91 23.12 -20.23 -2.89
C TYR A 91 23.15 -21.55 -3.67
N PHE A 92 22.11 -21.86 -4.45
CA PHE A 92 22.07 -23.06 -5.29
C PHE A 92 23.20 -23.07 -6.34
N LYS A 93 23.42 -21.93 -7.02
CA LYS A 93 24.51 -21.78 -7.98
C LYS A 93 25.89 -22.01 -7.34
N ASN A 94 26.11 -21.43 -6.16
CA ASN A 94 27.36 -21.60 -5.41
C ASN A 94 27.55 -23.04 -4.89
N SER A 95 26.45 -23.78 -4.69
CA SER A 95 26.47 -25.18 -4.24
C SER A 95 26.62 -26.19 -5.39
N GLY A 96 26.88 -25.72 -6.62
CA GLY A 96 27.14 -26.57 -7.78
C GLY A 96 25.89 -27.09 -8.51
N TYR A 97 24.70 -26.61 -8.16
CA TYR A 97 23.48 -26.94 -8.90
C TYR A 97 23.40 -26.10 -10.19
N ALA A 98 23.33 -26.77 -11.34
CA ALA A 98 23.47 -26.14 -12.65
C ALA A 98 22.34 -25.15 -12.98
N GLU A 99 21.10 -25.39 -12.50
CA GLU A 99 19.95 -24.51 -12.78
C GLU A 99 18.95 -24.50 -11.60
N CYS A 100 18.92 -23.41 -10.85
CA CYS A 100 17.83 -23.12 -9.91
C CYS A 100 16.96 -22.01 -10.50
N THR A 101 15.70 -22.33 -10.78
CA THR A 101 14.73 -21.34 -11.25
C THR A 101 14.14 -20.55 -10.08
N LYS A 102 13.45 -19.43 -10.38
CA LYS A 102 12.70 -18.69 -9.35
C LYS A 102 11.63 -19.56 -8.68
N ASP A 103 10.96 -20.44 -9.41
CA ASP A 103 9.97 -21.38 -8.84
C ASP A 103 10.62 -22.36 -7.87
N ASP A 104 11.80 -22.89 -8.19
CA ASP A 104 12.51 -23.84 -7.31
C ASP A 104 13.01 -23.15 -6.04
N ALA A 105 13.52 -21.92 -6.15
CA ALA A 105 13.88 -21.10 -5.00
C ALA A 105 12.66 -20.82 -4.09
N ILE A 106 11.51 -20.44 -4.66
CA ILE A 106 10.28 -20.23 -3.90
C ILE A 106 9.88 -21.53 -3.18
N LYS A 107 9.89 -22.67 -3.88
CA LYS A 107 9.58 -23.98 -3.28
C LYS A 107 10.50 -24.31 -2.11
N ASN A 108 11.80 -24.03 -2.22
CA ASN A 108 12.72 -24.26 -1.11
C ASN A 108 12.42 -23.36 0.09
N ILE A 109 12.13 -22.08 -0.15
CA ILE A 109 11.82 -21.10 0.91
C ILE A 109 10.55 -21.50 1.69
N ILE A 110 9.55 -22.08 1.03
CA ILE A 110 8.26 -22.43 1.66
C ILE A 110 8.27 -23.81 2.34
N THR A 111 9.12 -24.73 1.89
CA THR A 111 9.08 -26.14 2.32
C THR A 111 9.39 -26.28 3.81
N GLY A 112 8.52 -27.00 4.54
CA GLY A 112 8.69 -27.28 5.97
C GLY A 112 8.46 -26.08 6.89
N LYS A 113 7.95 -24.95 6.38
CA LYS A 113 7.69 -23.74 7.17
C LYS A 113 6.27 -23.75 7.72
N LYS A 114 6.10 -23.11 8.89
CA LYS A 114 4.80 -22.87 9.54
C LYS A 114 4.31 -21.43 9.32
N ILE A 115 5.24 -20.48 9.17
CA ILE A 115 4.92 -19.09 8.90
C ILE A 115 5.81 -18.62 7.76
N ILE A 116 5.19 -18.01 6.77
CA ILE A 116 5.86 -17.39 5.63
C ILE A 116 5.46 -15.94 5.62
N ILE A 117 6.45 -15.06 5.64
CA ILE A 117 6.25 -13.61 5.61
C ILE A 117 6.59 -13.12 4.21
N SER A 118 5.68 -12.39 3.57
CA SER A 118 5.83 -11.91 2.21
C SER A 118 5.14 -10.56 2.04
N ASN A 119 5.16 -10.06 0.81
CA ASN A 119 4.40 -8.89 0.41
C ASN A 119 3.33 -9.28 -0.64
N PRO A 120 2.28 -8.47 -0.82
CA PRO A 120 1.23 -8.77 -1.80
C PRO A 120 1.71 -8.84 -3.25
N GLU A 121 2.78 -8.13 -3.62
CA GLU A 121 3.32 -8.15 -4.98
C GLU A 121 3.87 -9.53 -5.35
N ILE A 122 4.71 -10.11 -4.50
CA ILE A 122 5.26 -11.45 -4.71
C ILE A 122 4.15 -12.48 -4.72
N PHE A 123 3.21 -12.37 -3.77
CA PHE A 123 2.04 -13.23 -3.75
C PHE A 123 1.23 -13.11 -5.06
N TYR A 124 1.00 -11.90 -5.56
CA TYR A 124 0.29 -11.68 -6.81
C TYR A 124 0.99 -12.31 -8.01
N TYR A 125 2.31 -12.14 -8.15
CA TYR A 125 3.07 -12.77 -9.25
C TYR A 125 3.10 -14.30 -9.16
N ILE A 126 3.11 -14.85 -7.96
CA ILE A 126 2.94 -16.30 -7.76
C ILE A 126 1.57 -16.73 -8.29
N MET A 127 0.49 -16.00 -7.95
CA MET A 127 -0.86 -16.30 -8.42
C MET A 127 -1.03 -16.18 -9.94
N LEU A 128 -0.26 -15.31 -10.59
CA LEU A 128 -0.22 -15.19 -12.06
C LEU A 128 0.62 -16.27 -12.75
N ASN A 129 1.20 -17.21 -12.01
CA ASN A 129 2.17 -18.19 -12.52
C ASN A 129 3.42 -17.57 -13.16
N ASN A 130 3.76 -16.31 -12.84
CA ASN A 130 4.88 -15.59 -13.48
C ASN A 130 6.25 -16.23 -13.23
N TYR A 131 6.38 -17.09 -12.22
CA TYR A 131 7.62 -17.79 -11.91
C TYR A 131 7.68 -19.22 -12.49
N LYS A 132 6.58 -19.75 -13.06
CA LYS A 132 6.51 -21.11 -13.59
C LYS A 132 6.84 -21.15 -15.08
N ASN A 133 8.03 -21.66 -15.40
CA ASN A 133 8.46 -21.89 -16.78
C ASN A 133 7.86 -23.18 -17.35
N GLY A 134 6.65 -23.12 -17.91
CA GLY A 134 6.07 -24.22 -18.71
C GLY A 134 5.58 -25.45 -17.92
N ARG A 135 5.45 -25.36 -16.58
CA ARG A 135 4.87 -26.42 -15.74
C ARG A 135 3.35 -26.45 -15.87
N SER A 136 2.75 -27.64 -15.76
CA SER A 136 1.30 -27.86 -15.95
C SER A 136 0.43 -27.51 -14.73
N SER A 137 1.01 -27.42 -13.52
CA SER A 137 0.29 -27.01 -12.30
C SER A 137 0.41 -25.51 -12.05
N ASP A 138 -0.64 -24.88 -11.52
CA ASP A 138 -0.58 -23.49 -11.04
C ASP A 138 0.15 -23.37 -9.70
N SER A 139 0.78 -22.24 -9.41
CA SER A 139 1.48 -22.01 -8.15
C SER A 139 0.56 -22.04 -6.94
N LEU A 140 -0.69 -21.60 -7.09
CA LEU A 140 -1.70 -21.72 -6.03
C LEU A 140 -1.92 -23.18 -5.62
N THR A 141 -2.02 -24.07 -6.61
CA THR A 141 -2.20 -25.51 -6.36
C THR A 141 -1.01 -26.04 -5.56
N ASP A 142 0.21 -25.64 -5.91
CA ASP A 142 1.41 -26.01 -5.15
C ASP A 142 1.36 -25.44 -3.72
N PHE A 143 0.93 -24.20 -3.50
CA PHE A 143 0.77 -23.62 -2.16
C PHE A 143 -0.24 -24.39 -1.31
N ILE A 144 -1.39 -24.75 -1.89
CA ILE A 144 -2.41 -25.54 -1.20
C ILE A 144 -1.90 -26.94 -0.85
N ILE A 145 -1.23 -27.61 -1.79
CA ILE A 145 -0.62 -28.94 -1.58
C ILE A 145 0.45 -28.88 -0.48
N ASN A 146 1.25 -27.82 -0.47
CA ASN A 146 2.27 -27.58 0.57
C ASN A 146 1.67 -27.13 1.92
N GLY A 147 0.34 -27.04 2.02
CA GLY A 147 -0.35 -26.85 3.28
C GLY A 147 -0.68 -25.41 3.63
N LEU A 148 -0.83 -24.49 2.68
CA LEU A 148 -1.36 -23.15 2.96
C LEU A 148 -2.75 -23.27 3.61
N LYS A 149 -2.92 -22.70 4.81
CA LYS A 149 -4.20 -22.73 5.56
C LYS A 149 -4.77 -21.36 5.85
N ILE A 150 -3.91 -20.37 6.09
CA ILE A 150 -4.33 -19.03 6.50
C ILE A 150 -3.52 -17.99 5.73
N ILE A 151 -4.19 -16.98 5.18
CA ILE A 151 -3.57 -15.77 4.65
C ILE A 151 -3.93 -14.61 5.56
N ILE A 152 -2.94 -13.87 6.03
CA ILE A 152 -3.11 -12.66 6.83
C ILE A 152 -2.68 -11.47 5.99
N VAL A 153 -3.60 -10.57 5.68
CA VAL A 153 -3.31 -9.29 5.05
C VAL A 153 -3.22 -8.23 6.14
N ASP A 154 -2.00 -7.84 6.51
CA ASP A 154 -1.81 -6.79 7.51
C ASP A 154 -1.79 -5.40 6.86
N GLU A 155 -2.13 -4.40 7.68
CA GLU A 155 -2.25 -3.00 7.36
C GLU A 155 -3.04 -2.69 6.07
N ILE A 156 -4.18 -3.35 5.85
CA ILE A 156 -4.98 -3.27 4.62
C ILE A 156 -5.33 -1.84 4.16
N HIS A 157 -5.43 -0.91 5.09
CA HIS A 157 -5.72 0.50 4.83
C HIS A 157 -4.63 1.26 4.02
N ILE A 158 -3.41 0.73 3.92
CA ILE A 158 -2.28 1.36 3.20
C ILE A 158 -2.41 1.18 1.69
N TYR A 159 -3.05 0.10 1.24
CA TYR A 159 -3.13 -0.22 -0.18
C TYR A 159 -3.88 0.85 -0.98
N THR A 160 -3.41 1.12 -2.20
CA THR A 160 -4.17 1.95 -3.14
C THR A 160 -5.48 1.26 -3.52
N ARG A 161 -6.38 1.99 -4.18
CA ARG A 161 -7.66 1.41 -4.61
C ARG A 161 -7.43 0.23 -5.56
N ASP A 162 -6.52 0.42 -6.50
CA ASP A 162 -6.16 -0.58 -7.49
C ASP A 162 -5.54 -1.84 -6.85
N GLN A 163 -4.57 -1.65 -5.95
CA GLN A 163 -3.95 -2.74 -5.19
C GLN A 163 -4.95 -3.51 -4.33
N LEU A 164 -5.85 -2.81 -3.64
CA LEU A 164 -6.89 -3.45 -2.83
C LEU A 164 -7.85 -4.27 -3.70
N ASN A 165 -8.23 -3.75 -4.87
CA ASN A 165 -9.09 -4.48 -5.80
C ASN A 165 -8.43 -5.76 -6.32
N ILE A 166 -7.15 -5.68 -6.71
CA ILE A 166 -6.35 -6.86 -7.10
C ILE A 166 -6.31 -7.87 -5.96
N LEU A 167 -5.94 -7.41 -4.75
CA LEU A 167 -5.78 -8.30 -3.61
C LEU A 167 -7.08 -9.01 -3.23
N LEU A 168 -8.19 -8.28 -3.14
CA LEU A 168 -9.50 -8.86 -2.87
C LEU A 168 -9.97 -9.80 -3.98
N ALA A 169 -9.67 -9.49 -5.24
CA ALA A 169 -10.00 -10.36 -6.36
C ALA A 169 -9.23 -11.70 -6.28
N VAL A 170 -7.93 -11.66 -6.01
CA VAL A 170 -7.11 -12.86 -5.79
C VAL A 170 -7.65 -13.66 -4.60
N LEU A 171 -7.85 -13.01 -3.46
CA LEU A 171 -8.32 -13.67 -2.24
C LEU A 171 -9.70 -14.30 -2.43
N LYS A 172 -10.60 -13.61 -3.15
CA LYS A 172 -11.91 -14.16 -3.51
C LYS A 172 -11.77 -15.40 -4.39
N LEU A 173 -10.85 -15.40 -5.36
CA LEU A 173 -10.60 -16.54 -6.25
C LEU A 173 -10.11 -17.81 -5.54
N ILE A 174 -9.49 -17.68 -4.36
CA ILE A 174 -8.77 -18.78 -3.70
C ILE A 174 -9.32 -19.17 -2.31
N ASN A 175 -10.39 -18.53 -1.85
CA ASN A 175 -10.88 -18.64 -0.46
C ASN A 175 -11.29 -20.05 -0.02
N LYS A 176 -11.54 -21.00 -0.92
CA LYS A 176 -11.94 -22.36 -0.52
C LYS A 176 -10.81 -23.09 0.19
N ASN A 177 -11.07 -23.46 1.45
CA ASN A 177 -10.16 -24.15 2.37
C ASN A 177 -8.99 -23.29 2.87
N ILE A 178 -8.98 -21.99 2.58
CA ILE A 178 -7.99 -21.03 3.08
C ILE A 178 -8.73 -19.96 3.87
N LYS A 179 -8.43 -19.84 5.15
CA LYS A 179 -8.93 -18.74 5.99
C LYS A 179 -8.19 -17.46 5.65
N ILE A 180 -8.90 -16.33 5.69
CA ILE A 180 -8.31 -15.02 5.39
C ILE A 180 -8.56 -14.08 6.55
N MET A 181 -7.50 -13.45 7.07
CA MET A 181 -7.60 -12.41 8.08
C MET A 181 -7.14 -11.07 7.49
N PHE A 182 -8.00 -10.07 7.53
CA PHE A 182 -7.66 -8.69 7.21
C PHE A 182 -7.38 -7.93 8.51
N SER A 183 -6.20 -7.32 8.62
CA SER A 183 -5.76 -6.62 9.82
C SER A 183 -5.42 -5.16 9.51
N SER A 184 -5.79 -4.25 10.41
CA SER A 184 -5.33 -2.85 10.42
C SER A 184 -5.68 -2.19 11.76
N ALA A 185 -5.01 -1.09 12.07
CA ALA A 185 -5.41 -0.22 13.17
C ALA A 185 -6.69 0.58 12.91
N THR A 186 -7.02 0.82 11.63
CA THR A 186 -8.16 1.62 11.21
C THR A 186 -8.74 1.08 9.91
N ILE A 187 -9.53 0.00 10.01
CA ILE A 187 -10.25 -0.53 8.85
C ILE A 187 -11.40 0.43 8.50
N PRO A 188 -11.36 1.10 7.34
CA PRO A 188 -12.44 2.00 6.93
C PRO A 188 -13.74 1.22 6.75
N ILE A 189 -14.87 1.86 7.08
CA ILE A 189 -16.19 1.24 7.01
C ILE A 189 -16.50 0.70 5.61
N TYR A 190 -16.08 1.40 4.55
CA TYR A 190 -16.30 0.96 3.17
C TYR A 190 -15.51 -0.31 2.84
N ILE A 191 -14.30 -0.51 3.39
CA ILE A 191 -13.51 -1.75 3.19
C ILE A 191 -14.18 -2.90 3.92
N LYS A 192 -14.60 -2.66 5.16
CA LYS A 192 -15.32 -3.65 5.97
C LYS A 192 -16.59 -4.12 5.26
N ASN A 193 -17.40 -3.19 4.78
CA ASN A 193 -18.64 -3.49 4.07
C ASN A 193 -18.38 -4.26 2.78
N LEU A 194 -17.36 -3.88 2.02
CA LEU A 194 -16.96 -4.60 0.81
C LEU A 194 -16.52 -6.03 1.11
N ILE A 195 -15.72 -6.26 2.16
CA ILE A 195 -15.31 -7.62 2.57
C ILE A 195 -16.54 -8.44 2.94
N ILE A 196 -17.45 -7.89 3.76
CA ILE A 196 -18.69 -8.60 4.14
C ILE A 196 -19.56 -8.91 2.92
N GLU A 197 -19.68 -7.99 1.97
CA GLU A 197 -20.41 -8.19 0.72
C GLU A 197 -19.81 -9.31 -0.14
N LEU A 198 -18.47 -9.35 -0.24
CA LEU A 198 -17.75 -10.32 -1.06
C LEU A 198 -17.75 -11.73 -0.48
N PHE A 199 -17.61 -11.86 0.84
CA PHE A 199 -17.37 -13.15 1.48
C PHE A 199 -18.53 -13.64 2.37
N GLY A 200 -19.50 -12.78 2.63
CA GLY A 200 -20.68 -13.09 3.43
C GLY A 200 -20.53 -12.78 4.91
N GLU A 201 -21.57 -12.20 5.49
CA GLU A 201 -21.64 -11.93 6.93
C GLU A 201 -21.58 -13.22 7.77
N CYS A 202 -22.25 -14.29 7.33
CA CYS A 202 -22.23 -15.57 8.03
C CYS A 202 -20.84 -16.22 8.08
N ASN A 203 -19.96 -15.93 7.12
CA ASN A 203 -18.61 -16.46 7.02
C ASN A 203 -17.56 -15.54 7.63
N THR A 204 -17.94 -14.30 7.97
CA THR A 204 -17.05 -13.27 8.49
C THR A 204 -17.16 -13.18 10.01
N GLU A 205 -16.02 -12.97 10.66
CA GLU A 205 -15.87 -12.66 12.08
C GLU A 205 -15.21 -11.28 12.21
N ILE A 206 -15.72 -10.44 13.10
CA ILE A 206 -15.13 -9.13 13.38
C ILE A 206 -14.50 -9.18 14.77
N ILE A 207 -13.18 -9.00 14.80
CA ILE A 207 -12.39 -9.00 16.04
C ILE A 207 -11.98 -7.55 16.30
N ASN A 208 -12.68 -6.89 17.23
CA ASN A 208 -12.35 -5.53 17.66
C ASN A 208 -11.55 -5.56 18.96
N VAL A 209 -10.55 -4.69 19.06
CA VAL A 209 -9.84 -4.42 20.31
C VAL A 209 -10.38 -3.14 20.91
N GLU A 210 -10.96 -3.26 22.10
CA GLU A 210 -11.47 -2.12 22.84
C GLU A 210 -10.33 -1.40 23.57
N ARG A 211 -10.35 -0.07 23.49
CA ARG A 211 -9.49 0.79 24.31
C ARG A 211 -10.18 1.04 25.65
N SER A 212 -9.39 0.96 26.71
CA SER A 212 -9.77 1.34 28.07
C SER A 212 -8.93 2.53 28.53
N TYR A 213 -9.53 3.38 29.35
CA TYR A 213 -8.84 4.48 30.04
C TYR A 213 -8.59 4.19 31.52
N GLN A 214 -8.92 2.97 31.95
CA GLN A 214 -8.68 2.46 33.29
C GLN A 214 -7.67 1.31 33.24
N GLN A 215 -6.73 1.34 34.18
CA GLN A 215 -5.59 0.43 34.20
C GLN A 215 -6.03 -1.04 34.35
N ASN A 216 -6.92 -1.39 35.29
CA ASN A 216 -7.49 -2.73 35.52
C ASN A 216 -6.54 -3.90 35.16
N ASP A 217 -7.05 -5.03 34.65
CA ASP A 217 -6.25 -6.14 34.09
C ASP A 217 -5.75 -5.83 32.65
N ASN A 218 -5.84 -4.58 32.21
CA ASN A 218 -5.51 -4.18 30.84
C ASN A 218 -4.02 -3.83 30.71
N VAL A 219 -3.46 -4.07 29.52
CA VAL A 219 -2.07 -3.75 29.21
C VAL A 219 -1.98 -2.32 28.71
N LEU A 220 -1.00 -1.56 29.22
CA LEU A 220 -0.71 -0.21 28.75
C LEU A 220 -0.35 -0.24 27.26
N LEU A 221 -1.15 0.44 26.45
CA LEU A 221 -0.92 0.63 25.02
C LEU A 221 -0.11 1.92 24.79
N GLN A 222 -0.56 3.00 25.42
CA GLN A 222 -0.04 4.35 25.22
C GLN A 222 -0.04 5.11 26.54
N GLY A 223 1.09 5.75 26.86
CA GLY A 223 1.25 6.61 28.03
C GLY A 223 0.46 7.91 27.95
N PRO A 224 0.56 8.77 28.98
CA PRO A 224 -0.07 10.08 28.96
C PRO A 224 0.61 10.99 27.92
N ILE A 225 -0.17 11.82 27.23
CA ILE A 225 0.33 12.71 26.16
C ILE A 225 -0.11 14.15 26.43
N SER A 226 0.85 15.08 26.54
CA SER A 226 0.59 16.52 26.46
C SER A 226 0.64 16.96 25.02
N ILE A 227 -0.50 17.33 24.46
CA ILE A 227 -0.63 17.82 23.10
C ILE A 227 -0.55 19.35 23.11
N SER A 228 0.29 19.89 22.25
CA SER A 228 0.42 21.31 21.94
C SER A 228 0.14 21.54 20.46
N ILE A 229 -0.74 22.49 20.16
CA ILE A 229 -1.10 22.83 18.79
C ILE A 229 -0.74 24.30 18.56
N PRO A 230 0.38 24.58 17.86
CA PRO A 230 0.79 25.95 17.56
C PRO A 230 -0.04 26.58 16.43
N ASP A 231 -0.03 27.90 16.35
CA ASP A 231 -0.57 28.69 15.21
C ASP A 231 0.35 28.63 13.96
N ASN A 232 1.48 27.91 14.03
CA ASN A 232 2.38 27.77 12.89
C ASN A 232 1.89 26.66 11.96
N HIS A 233 1.90 26.94 10.66
CA HIS A 233 1.47 26.01 9.61
C HIS A 233 2.60 25.34 8.84
N ASN A 234 3.84 25.67 9.22
CA ASN A 234 5.05 25.09 8.65
C ASN A 234 5.96 24.61 9.79
N THR A 235 6.39 23.36 9.70
CA THR A 235 7.18 22.71 10.76
C THR A 235 8.57 23.32 10.90
N ALA A 236 9.24 23.65 9.80
CA ALA A 236 10.55 24.29 9.84
C ALA A 236 10.48 25.67 10.50
N ASN A 237 9.49 26.51 10.14
CA ASN A 237 9.28 27.81 10.77
C ASN A 237 8.94 27.69 12.26
N PHE A 238 8.13 26.69 12.64
CA PHE A 238 7.84 26.42 14.05
C PHE A 238 9.12 26.09 14.82
N ILE A 239 9.97 25.23 14.26
CA ILE A 239 11.23 24.83 14.89
C ILE A 239 12.19 26.02 14.97
N GLU A 240 12.31 26.84 13.93
CA GLU A 240 13.16 28.03 13.92
C GLU A 240 12.80 28.99 15.06
N GLN A 241 11.51 29.27 15.23
CA GLN A 241 11.01 30.15 16.29
C GLN A 241 11.12 29.55 17.70
N ASN A 242 11.29 28.23 17.80
CA ASN A 242 11.27 27.50 19.07
C ASN A 242 12.50 26.58 19.22
N ILE A 243 13.62 26.96 18.61
CA ILE A 243 14.82 26.10 18.54
C ILE A 243 15.36 25.74 19.92
N ASP A 244 15.13 26.61 20.91
CA ASP A 244 15.49 26.36 22.31
C ASP A 244 14.82 25.13 22.90
N LEU A 245 13.60 24.77 22.44
CA LEU A 245 12.93 23.52 22.85
C LEU A 245 13.77 22.30 22.46
N LEU A 246 14.42 22.36 21.29
CA LEU A 246 15.20 21.27 20.74
C LEU A 246 16.63 21.26 21.26
N LYS A 247 17.08 22.19 22.12
CA LYS A 247 18.45 22.16 22.70
C LYS A 247 18.67 21.04 23.71
N SER A 248 17.59 20.48 24.27
CA SER A 248 17.66 19.38 25.24
C SER A 248 16.60 18.31 24.97
N GLY A 249 16.75 17.15 25.62
CA GLY A 249 15.83 16.01 25.46
C GLY A 249 15.95 15.30 24.12
N TYR A 250 15.20 14.20 23.97
CA TYR A 250 15.16 13.40 22.75
C TYR A 250 13.90 13.72 21.94
N TRP A 251 14.08 14.04 20.66
CA TRP A 251 13.04 14.52 19.77
C TRP A 251 12.84 13.62 18.56
N PHE A 252 11.57 13.40 18.21
CA PHE A 252 11.20 12.62 17.03
C PHE A 252 10.23 13.44 16.18
N ILE A 253 10.63 13.76 14.96
CA ILE A 253 9.95 14.69 14.06
C ILE A 253 9.45 13.92 12.83
N ILE A 254 8.15 13.99 12.56
CA ILE A 254 7.50 13.30 11.44
C ILE A 254 6.92 14.33 10.46
N ALA A 255 7.49 14.38 9.26
CA ALA A 255 7.10 15.33 8.21
C ALA A 255 6.49 14.63 6.98
N ASP A 256 5.59 15.33 6.28
CA ASP A 256 4.83 14.80 5.14
C ASP A 256 5.65 14.64 3.86
N SER A 257 6.81 15.30 3.76
CA SER A 257 7.60 15.31 2.55
C SER A 257 9.08 15.47 2.81
N ILE A 258 9.88 14.85 1.96
CA ILE A 258 11.35 14.91 2.00
C ILE A 258 11.86 16.37 1.90
N ARG A 259 11.19 17.24 1.11
CA ARG A 259 11.54 18.67 1.02
C ARG A 259 11.45 19.38 2.38
N ASN A 260 10.43 19.03 3.15
CA ASN A 260 10.23 19.61 4.47
C ASN A 260 11.20 19.00 5.49
N ILE A 261 11.54 17.71 5.37
CA ILE A 261 12.62 17.09 6.15
C ILE A 261 13.93 17.85 5.96
N ASP A 262 14.29 18.15 4.72
CA ASP A 262 15.48 18.95 4.40
C ASP A 262 15.41 20.36 5.00
N SER A 263 14.26 21.03 4.86
CA SER A 263 14.05 22.37 5.44
C SER A 263 14.20 22.36 6.97
N ILE A 264 13.62 21.36 7.64
CA ILE A 264 13.74 21.15 9.09
C ILE A 264 15.20 20.87 9.47
N TYR A 265 15.86 19.97 8.74
CA TYR A 265 17.25 19.59 8.98
C TYR A 265 18.18 20.81 8.91
N LYS A 266 18.05 21.66 7.88
CA LYS A 266 18.82 22.90 7.73
C LYS A 266 18.64 23.86 8.90
N VAL A 267 17.41 24.02 9.38
CA VAL A 267 17.11 24.88 10.56
C VAL A 267 17.73 24.31 11.83
N ILE A 268 17.67 22.99 12.03
CA ILE A 268 18.22 22.35 13.23
C ILE A 268 19.75 22.36 13.19
N LYS A 269 20.37 22.02 12.06
CA LYS A 269 21.83 21.94 11.88
C LYS A 269 22.55 23.27 12.10
N SER A 270 21.90 24.40 11.86
CA SER A 270 22.49 25.72 12.14
C SER A 270 22.63 26.02 13.64
N HIS A 271 22.01 25.23 14.51
CA HIS A 271 22.00 25.44 15.96
C HIS A 271 22.43 24.21 16.78
N ILE A 272 22.36 23.02 16.20
CA ILE A 272 22.61 21.73 16.86
C ILE A 272 23.60 20.94 15.99
N SER A 273 24.55 20.28 16.64
CA SER A 273 25.61 19.54 15.96
C SER A 273 25.06 18.36 15.16
N ASP A 274 25.67 18.10 14.00
CA ASP A 274 25.18 17.14 13.01
C ASP A 274 25.12 15.70 13.54
N ASP A 275 26.07 15.33 14.41
CA ASP A 275 26.15 14.04 15.09
C ASP A 275 24.96 13.73 16.02
N GLN A 276 24.18 14.75 16.39
CA GLN A 276 22.97 14.59 17.20
C GLN A 276 21.70 14.37 16.39
N ILE A 277 21.78 14.52 15.07
CA ILE A 277 20.62 14.55 14.16
C ILE A 277 20.70 13.34 13.24
N ALA A 278 19.59 12.65 13.05
CA ALA A 278 19.49 11.60 12.05
C ALA A 278 18.26 11.77 11.17
N LEU A 279 18.42 11.40 9.90
CA LEU A 279 17.37 11.43 8.89
C LEU A 279 16.88 10.00 8.61
N VAL A 280 15.57 9.80 8.59
CA VAL A 280 14.93 8.50 8.34
C VAL A 280 13.89 8.67 7.23
N ASP A 281 14.36 8.56 5.99
CA ASP A 281 13.53 8.71 4.80
C ASP A 281 14.10 7.94 3.60
N ALA A 282 13.24 7.74 2.60
CA ALA A 282 13.60 7.01 1.39
C ALA A 282 14.70 7.69 0.54
N PHE A 283 15.01 8.96 0.82
CA PHE A 283 15.98 9.71 0.04
C PHE A 283 17.42 9.37 0.44
N HIS A 284 17.68 9.33 1.74
CA HIS A 284 19.00 9.05 2.28
C HIS A 284 19.24 7.54 2.47
N ASP A 285 18.17 6.75 2.63
CA ASP A 285 18.24 5.29 2.78
C ASP A 285 17.07 4.61 2.04
N PRO A 286 17.19 4.42 0.71
CA PRO A 286 16.09 3.87 -0.10
C PRO A 286 15.69 2.44 0.27
N GLU A 287 16.65 1.65 0.77
CA GLU A 287 16.45 0.25 1.16
C GLU A 287 16.14 0.10 2.66
N TYR A 288 16.27 1.18 3.44
CA TYR A 288 16.10 1.20 4.89
C TYR A 288 16.99 0.17 5.58
N GLU A 289 18.22 -0.01 5.11
CA GLU A 289 19.17 -0.94 5.73
C GLU A 289 19.82 -0.32 6.98
N SER A 290 19.89 1.00 7.05
CA SER A 290 20.67 1.74 8.05
C SER A 290 19.85 2.24 9.24
N TYR A 291 18.51 2.27 9.17
CA TYR A 291 17.71 2.91 10.24
C TYR A 291 17.85 2.25 11.62
N MET A 292 18.10 0.93 11.67
CA MET A 292 18.40 0.26 12.95
C MET A 292 19.73 0.76 13.51
N ASN A 293 20.76 0.84 12.67
CA ASN A 293 22.08 1.38 13.03
C ASN A 293 21.97 2.86 13.46
N ILE A 294 21.11 3.65 12.80
CA ILE A 294 20.82 5.04 13.19
C ILE A 294 20.37 5.10 14.64
N PHE A 295 19.47 4.23 15.10
CA PHE A 295 19.02 4.26 16.49
C PHE A 295 20.10 3.80 17.49
N GLU A 296 20.98 2.88 17.07
CA GLU A 296 22.12 2.40 17.87
C GLU A 296 23.18 3.49 18.08
N GLN A 297 23.43 4.33 17.06
CA GLN A 297 24.30 5.52 17.18
C GLN A 297 23.79 6.53 18.22
N GLY A 298 22.53 6.40 18.59
CA GLY A 298 21.97 7.12 19.72
C GLY A 298 21.59 8.58 19.47
N PRO A 299 21.14 9.00 18.27
CA PRO A 299 20.86 10.40 17.96
C PRO A 299 19.83 10.97 18.94
N ARG A 300 19.97 12.27 19.18
CA ARG A 300 19.08 13.02 20.05
C ARG A 300 17.83 13.47 19.31
N ILE A 301 17.97 13.77 18.03
CA ILE A 301 16.89 14.25 17.17
C ILE A 301 16.81 13.33 15.95
N VAL A 302 15.62 12.79 15.71
CA VAL A 302 15.34 11.99 14.51
C VAL A 302 14.28 12.72 13.70
N ILE A 303 14.55 12.95 12.43
CA ILE A 303 13.62 13.55 11.47
C ILE A 303 13.29 12.49 10.44
N GLY A 304 12.02 12.15 10.27
CA GLY A 304 11.63 11.14 9.30
C GLY A 304 10.35 11.46 8.55
N SER A 305 10.15 10.68 7.49
CA SER A 305 9.00 10.77 6.59
C SER A 305 7.84 9.85 7.01
N ASN A 306 6.84 9.71 6.14
CA ASN A 306 5.73 8.78 6.30
C ASN A 306 6.16 7.31 6.46
N ILE A 307 7.45 6.96 6.23
CA ILE A 307 7.97 5.63 6.53
C ILE A 307 7.72 5.20 7.99
N ILE A 308 7.66 6.15 8.92
CA ILE A 308 7.36 5.90 10.33
C ILE A 308 5.93 5.40 10.54
N GLU A 309 4.99 5.79 9.68
CA GLU A 309 3.63 5.25 9.68
C GLU A 309 3.65 3.73 9.45
N GLN A 310 4.61 3.28 8.64
CA GLN A 310 4.70 1.94 8.09
C GLN A 310 5.69 1.03 8.84
N GLY A 311 5.94 1.21 10.15
CA GLY A 311 6.61 0.18 10.94
C GLY A 311 7.55 0.68 12.02
N ILE A 312 8.31 1.73 11.71
CA ILE A 312 9.37 2.24 12.59
C ILE A 312 8.77 2.70 13.92
N ASN A 313 9.24 2.08 15.01
CA ASN A 313 8.82 2.41 16.35
C ASN A 313 9.89 3.29 17.00
N PRO A 314 9.57 4.55 17.36
CA PRO A 314 10.48 5.40 18.10
C PRO A 314 10.94 4.70 19.39
N PRO A 315 12.26 4.63 19.67
CA PRO A 315 12.76 4.11 20.92
C PRO A 315 12.17 4.84 22.14
N LYS A 316 12.01 4.14 23.27
CA LYS A 316 11.37 4.69 24.50
C LYS A 316 12.04 5.94 25.07
N LYS A 317 13.29 6.25 24.68
CA LYS A 317 14.00 7.47 25.10
C LYS A 317 13.39 8.74 24.48
N PHE A 318 12.74 8.63 23.32
CA PHE A 318 12.08 9.76 22.65
C PHE A 318 10.75 10.05 23.34
N ASN A 319 10.69 11.18 24.05
CA ASN A 319 9.51 11.64 24.76
C ASN A 319 8.97 12.97 24.24
N ASN A 320 9.66 13.60 23.27
CA ASN A 320 9.18 14.81 22.61
C ASN A 320 8.98 14.53 21.11
N PHE A 321 7.83 14.94 20.60
CA PHE A 321 7.40 14.63 19.25
C PHE A 321 6.91 15.88 18.54
N ILE A 322 7.24 16.03 17.27
CA ILE A 322 6.63 17.00 16.37
C ILE A 322 6.08 16.21 15.20
N ILE A 323 4.79 16.31 14.92
CA ILE A 323 4.18 15.62 13.77
C ILE A 323 3.43 16.60 12.90
N GLU A 324 3.52 16.40 11.60
CA GLU A 324 2.54 16.94 10.66
C GLU A 324 1.30 16.05 10.63
N THR A 325 0.16 16.60 10.23
CA THR A 325 -1.12 15.89 10.22
C THR A 325 -1.19 14.74 9.22
N GLY A 326 -0.32 14.71 8.20
CA GLY A 326 -0.48 13.79 7.07
C GLY A 326 -1.45 14.32 6.02
N LEU A 327 -1.68 13.52 4.98
CA LEU A 327 -2.57 13.86 3.86
C LEU A 327 -4.04 13.54 4.16
N ASP A 328 -4.29 12.58 5.04
CA ASP A 328 -5.63 12.18 5.47
C ASP A 328 -5.63 11.71 6.93
N LEU A 329 -6.84 11.43 7.44
CA LEU A 329 -7.06 10.96 8.82
C LEU A 329 -6.30 9.67 9.16
N LYS A 330 -6.04 8.81 8.17
CA LYS A 330 -5.38 7.51 8.42
C LYS A 330 -3.91 7.71 8.69
N ASN A 331 -3.24 8.56 7.90
CA ASN A 331 -1.85 8.95 8.16
C ASN A 331 -1.72 9.51 9.58
N PHE A 332 -2.63 10.41 9.96
CA PHE A 332 -2.65 10.99 11.30
C PHE A 332 -2.74 9.94 12.40
N ILE A 333 -3.73 9.03 12.33
CA ILE A 333 -3.93 8.00 13.36
C ILE A 333 -2.71 7.08 13.47
N GLN A 334 -2.07 6.75 12.35
CA GLN A 334 -0.86 5.93 12.35
C GLN A 334 0.32 6.61 13.02
N ARG A 335 0.58 7.89 12.70
CA ARG A 335 1.64 8.67 13.38
C ARG A 335 1.37 8.81 14.85
N PHE A 336 0.13 9.16 15.19
CA PHE A 336 -0.27 9.35 16.58
C PHE A 336 -0.12 8.06 17.39
N GLY A 337 -0.45 6.91 16.80
CA GLY A 337 -0.32 5.59 17.44
C GLY A 337 1.13 5.17 17.76
N ARG A 338 2.14 5.88 17.25
CA ARG A 338 3.56 5.66 17.59
C ARG A 338 4.02 6.46 18.81
N ILE A 339 3.27 7.49 19.20
CA ILE A 339 3.63 8.41 20.28
C ILE A 339 3.32 7.79 21.62
N GLY A 340 4.23 7.88 22.60
CA GLY A 340 3.98 7.38 23.95
C GLY A 340 3.74 5.87 24.05
N ARG A 341 4.02 5.10 22.99
CA ARG A 341 3.72 3.66 22.93
C ARG A 341 4.53 2.88 23.96
N ASN A 342 3.84 2.10 24.80
CA ASN A 342 4.45 1.36 25.91
C ASN A 342 5.34 2.23 26.83
N MET A 343 5.03 3.52 26.95
CA MET A 343 5.72 4.46 27.83
C MET A 343 4.84 4.76 29.04
N THR A 344 5.39 4.64 30.25
CA THR A 344 4.70 5.08 31.48
C THR A 344 4.88 6.58 31.72
N SER A 345 5.93 7.17 31.16
CA SER A 345 6.21 8.60 31.25
C SER A 345 5.37 9.42 30.27
N LYS A 346 5.15 10.68 30.63
CA LYS A 346 4.42 11.65 29.80
C LYS A 346 5.22 11.99 28.55
N SER A 347 4.57 11.92 27.40
CA SER A 347 5.12 12.40 26.12
C SER A 347 4.60 13.80 25.79
N ASN A 348 5.45 14.64 25.21
CA ASN A 348 5.07 15.94 24.68
C ASN A 348 4.91 15.83 23.17
N LEU A 349 3.77 16.26 22.64
CA LEU A 349 3.45 16.19 21.22
C LEU A 349 3.08 17.57 20.69
N PHE A 350 3.78 18.02 19.65
CA PHE A 350 3.43 19.19 18.86
C PHE A 350 2.81 18.75 17.54
N ILE A 351 1.62 19.25 17.21
CA ILE A 351 0.91 18.90 15.97
C ILE A 351 0.84 20.10 15.06
N ILE A 352 1.53 20.03 13.92
CA ILE A 352 1.58 21.10 12.94
C ILE A 352 0.51 20.85 11.87
N PHE A 353 -0.49 21.73 11.85
CA PHE A 353 -1.53 21.72 10.82
C PHE A 353 -1.12 22.59 9.65
N LYS A 354 -1.25 22.08 8.43
CA LYS A 354 -0.96 22.85 7.21
C LYS A 354 -1.94 23.99 6.91
N SER A 355 -3.04 24.06 7.65
CA SER A 355 -4.07 25.07 7.54
C SER A 355 -4.53 25.53 8.91
N GLU A 356 -5.16 26.70 8.97
CA GLU A 356 -5.75 27.23 10.19
C GLU A 356 -6.76 26.25 10.81
N ILE A 357 -6.70 26.13 12.14
CA ILE A 357 -7.62 25.31 12.91
C ILE A 357 -8.80 26.20 13.28
N GLY A 358 -9.85 26.14 12.48
CA GLY A 358 -11.12 26.80 12.81
C GLY A 358 -11.68 26.33 14.16
N ASN A 359 -12.48 27.18 14.80
CA ASN A 359 -13.25 26.91 16.04
C ASN A 359 -12.44 26.31 17.20
N LYS A 360 -11.55 27.12 17.81
CA LYS A 360 -10.74 26.74 18.98
C LYS A 360 -11.58 26.31 20.20
N ALA A 361 -12.85 26.71 20.28
CA ALA A 361 -13.77 26.32 21.36
C ALA A 361 -14.09 24.82 21.39
N ASP A 362 -14.01 24.12 20.26
CA ASP A 362 -14.23 22.67 20.21
C ASP A 362 -13.10 21.87 20.87
N LEU A 363 -11.90 22.44 21.01
CA LEU A 363 -10.77 21.77 21.67
C LEU A 363 -11.00 21.61 23.18
N ALA A 364 -11.75 22.52 23.81
CA ALA A 364 -12.10 22.41 25.22
C ALA A 364 -13.03 21.22 25.53
N LYS A 365 -13.66 20.63 24.50
CA LYS A 365 -14.53 19.46 24.62
C LYS A 365 -13.76 18.14 24.58
N ILE A 366 -12.47 18.17 24.23
CA ILE A 366 -11.65 16.97 24.03
C ILE A 366 -11.16 16.45 25.38
N LYS A 367 -11.63 15.28 25.80
CA LYS A 367 -11.26 14.66 27.07
C LYS A 367 -10.41 13.41 26.89
N ASN A 368 -10.55 12.73 25.76
CA ASN A 368 -9.89 11.46 25.49
C ASN A 368 -9.43 11.36 24.01
N PHE A 369 -8.88 10.21 23.65
CA PHE A 369 -8.38 9.97 22.30
C PHE A 369 -9.51 9.96 21.25
N GLU A 370 -10.68 9.36 21.52
CA GLU A 370 -11.78 9.35 20.54
C GLU A 370 -12.35 10.74 20.26
N ASP A 371 -12.47 11.58 21.28
CA ASP A 371 -12.87 12.98 21.12
C ASP A 371 -11.87 13.72 20.22
N PHE A 372 -10.57 13.45 20.44
CA PHE A 372 -9.50 14.05 19.68
C PHE A 372 -9.51 13.59 18.21
N ILE A 373 -9.66 12.29 17.95
CA ILE A 373 -9.78 11.78 16.58
C ILE A 373 -11.05 12.30 15.90
N THR A 374 -12.16 12.43 16.62
CA THR A 374 -13.41 13.04 16.10
C THR A 374 -13.22 14.51 15.74
N PHE A 375 -12.40 15.23 16.51
CA PHE A 375 -12.03 16.61 16.18
C PHE A 375 -11.17 16.70 14.91
N ILE A 376 -10.22 15.78 14.75
CA ILE A 376 -9.31 15.72 13.60
C ILE A 376 -10.05 15.27 12.33
N SER A 377 -10.95 14.28 12.42
CA SER A 377 -11.70 13.76 11.25
C SER A 377 -12.59 14.81 10.59
N LYS A 378 -13.06 15.80 11.35
CA LYS A 378 -13.80 16.95 10.81
C LYS A 378 -12.93 17.90 9.98
N ARG A 379 -11.61 17.80 10.07
CA ARG A 379 -10.63 18.71 9.44
C ARG A 379 -9.76 18.02 8.40
N LEU A 380 -9.53 16.72 8.55
CA LEU A 380 -8.87 15.89 7.56
C LEU A 380 -9.93 15.08 6.82
N PRO A 381 -10.24 15.39 5.54
CA PRO A 381 -11.23 14.64 4.81
C PRO A 381 -10.81 13.17 4.72
N GLU A 382 -11.73 12.25 5.03
CA GLU A 382 -11.55 10.89 4.53
C GLU A 382 -11.69 10.93 3.02
N LYS A 383 -10.68 10.44 2.31
CA LYS A 383 -10.82 10.19 0.88
C LYS A 383 -11.80 9.05 0.70
N GLU A 384 -13.09 9.38 0.51
CA GLU A 384 -14.07 8.40 0.10
C GLU A 384 -13.63 7.80 -1.23
N ARG A 385 -13.41 6.49 -1.21
CA ARG A 385 -13.08 5.71 -2.40
C ARG A 385 -14.31 4.88 -2.72
N ILE A 386 -14.78 4.98 -3.95
CA ILE A 386 -15.86 4.14 -4.43
C ILE A 386 -15.30 2.74 -4.65
N PHE A 387 -15.77 1.80 -3.83
CA PHE A 387 -15.55 0.37 -4.01
C PHE A 387 -16.88 -0.31 -4.31
N ASN A 388 -16.83 -1.36 -5.13
CA ASN A 388 -17.99 -2.14 -5.53
C ASN A 388 -17.54 -3.58 -5.79
N SER A 389 -18.27 -4.57 -5.28
CA SER A 389 -17.98 -5.99 -5.53
C SER A 389 -17.93 -6.35 -7.02
N GLY A 390 -18.69 -5.64 -7.86
CA GLY A 390 -18.61 -5.74 -9.32
C GLY A 390 -17.24 -5.37 -9.88
N TYR A 391 -16.54 -4.38 -9.31
CA TYR A 391 -15.17 -4.06 -9.73
C TYR A 391 -14.23 -5.22 -9.38
N ILE A 392 -14.38 -5.81 -8.19
CA ILE A 392 -13.61 -7.00 -7.79
C ILE A 392 -13.88 -8.17 -8.75
N GLY A 393 -15.12 -8.32 -9.24
CA GLY A 393 -15.49 -9.29 -10.26
C GLY A 393 -14.75 -9.09 -11.59
N VAL A 394 -14.60 -7.83 -12.02
CA VAL A 394 -13.78 -7.49 -13.20
C VAL A 394 -12.32 -7.92 -13.00
N TYR A 395 -11.67 -7.50 -11.91
CA TYR A 395 -10.28 -7.86 -11.64
C TYR A 395 -10.11 -9.39 -11.56
N ALA A 396 -11.03 -10.08 -10.90
CA ALA A 396 -11.00 -11.53 -10.78
C ALA A 396 -11.08 -12.21 -12.15
N ALA A 397 -11.90 -11.71 -13.08
CA ALA A 397 -11.99 -12.26 -14.43
C ALA A 397 -10.71 -12.02 -15.24
N LEU A 398 -10.09 -10.84 -15.13
CA LEU A 398 -8.82 -10.51 -15.80
C LEU A 398 -7.67 -11.39 -15.27
N ILE A 399 -7.61 -11.58 -13.95
CA ILE A 399 -6.59 -12.43 -13.30
C ILE A 399 -6.79 -13.91 -13.69
N ALA A 400 -8.04 -14.39 -13.64
CA ALA A 400 -8.36 -15.78 -13.95
C ALA A 400 -8.09 -16.17 -15.41
N ASP A 401 -7.90 -15.21 -16.32
CA ASP A 401 -7.47 -15.47 -17.70
C ASP A 401 -6.03 -16.01 -17.79
N LYS A 402 -5.22 -15.80 -16.73
CA LYS A 402 -3.85 -16.36 -16.60
C LYS A 402 -3.80 -17.73 -15.93
N PHE A 403 -4.93 -18.22 -15.41
CA PHE A 403 -4.97 -19.51 -14.74
C PHE A 403 -4.95 -20.66 -15.75
N SER A 404 -4.40 -21.81 -15.34
CA SER A 404 -4.54 -23.03 -16.12
C SER A 404 -6.03 -23.42 -16.29
N ILE A 405 -6.29 -24.32 -17.22
CA ILE A 405 -7.63 -24.88 -17.43
C ILE A 405 -8.17 -25.53 -16.15
N ASN A 406 -7.30 -26.21 -15.39
CA ASN A 406 -7.69 -26.91 -14.17
C ASN A 406 -8.07 -25.93 -13.07
N LEU A 407 -7.23 -24.92 -12.80
CA LEU A 407 -7.56 -23.90 -11.81
C LEU A 407 -8.77 -23.07 -12.22
N THR A 408 -8.91 -22.76 -13.52
CA THR A 408 -10.11 -22.11 -14.06
C THR A 408 -11.38 -22.92 -13.78
N LYS A 409 -11.33 -24.24 -13.93
CA LYS A 409 -12.45 -25.13 -13.63
C LYS A 409 -12.79 -25.10 -12.14
N THR A 410 -11.79 -25.25 -11.27
CA THR A 410 -11.95 -25.16 -9.81
C THR A 410 -12.57 -23.83 -9.38
N VAL A 411 -12.05 -22.72 -9.91
CA VAL A 411 -12.59 -21.36 -9.70
C VAL A 411 -14.06 -21.29 -10.12
N LYS A 412 -14.41 -21.73 -11.33
CA LYS A 412 -15.80 -21.71 -11.80
C LYS A 412 -16.73 -22.52 -10.91
N GLU A 413 -16.31 -23.72 -10.50
CA GLU A 413 -17.09 -24.59 -9.61
C GLU A 413 -17.29 -23.98 -8.21
N ASN A 414 -16.37 -23.10 -7.80
CA ASN A 414 -16.44 -22.40 -6.53
C ASN A 414 -17.43 -21.24 -6.57
N PHE A 415 -17.40 -20.39 -7.60
CA PHE A 415 -18.23 -19.17 -7.64
C PHE A 415 -19.65 -19.38 -8.18
N LEU A 416 -19.87 -20.36 -9.06
CA LEU A 416 -21.21 -20.59 -9.63
C LEU A 416 -22.23 -21.11 -8.61
N LYS A 417 -21.79 -21.49 -7.40
CA LYS A 417 -22.64 -22.00 -6.31
C LYS A 417 -22.89 -20.99 -5.19
N GLU A 418 -22.24 -19.83 -5.23
CA GLU A 418 -22.38 -18.82 -4.18
C GLU A 418 -23.51 -17.85 -4.53
N GLU A 419 -24.51 -17.72 -3.64
CA GLU A 419 -25.58 -16.72 -3.76
C GLU A 419 -25.09 -15.29 -3.41
N GLN A 420 -23.95 -15.19 -2.70
CA GLN A 420 -23.36 -13.93 -2.27
C GLN A 420 -22.56 -13.26 -3.39
N GLY A 421 -22.54 -11.93 -3.42
CA GLY A 421 -21.79 -11.18 -4.43
C GLY A 421 -22.40 -11.27 -5.83
N THR A 422 -23.73 -11.15 -5.97
CA THR A 422 -24.42 -11.18 -7.27
C THR A 422 -23.79 -10.22 -8.30
N TRP A 423 -23.37 -9.03 -7.86
CA TRP A 423 -22.64 -8.07 -8.69
C TRP A 423 -21.23 -8.54 -9.07
N PHE A 424 -20.47 -9.13 -8.13
CA PHE A 424 -19.19 -9.77 -8.42
C PHE A 424 -19.33 -10.82 -9.52
N THR A 425 -20.25 -11.78 -9.38
CA THR A 425 -20.44 -12.89 -10.34
C THR A 425 -20.91 -12.39 -11.70
N LYS A 426 -21.83 -11.41 -11.72
CA LYS A 426 -22.30 -10.77 -12.96
C LYS A 426 -21.14 -10.11 -13.70
N SER A 427 -20.37 -9.25 -13.01
CA SER A 427 -19.23 -8.55 -13.61
C SER A 427 -18.14 -9.53 -14.06
N PHE A 428 -17.84 -10.56 -13.27
CA PHE A 428 -16.88 -11.60 -13.64
C PHE A 428 -17.27 -12.28 -14.96
N ASN A 429 -18.52 -12.73 -15.09
CA ASN A 429 -18.99 -13.40 -16.30
C ASN A 429 -19.05 -12.47 -17.51
N ASN A 430 -19.47 -11.22 -17.31
CA ASN A 430 -19.48 -10.20 -18.38
C ASN A 430 -18.05 -9.93 -18.88
N THR A 431 -17.10 -9.69 -17.98
CA THR A 431 -15.70 -9.48 -18.35
C THR A 431 -15.12 -10.68 -19.09
N ARG A 432 -15.39 -11.92 -18.66
CA ARG A 432 -14.95 -13.12 -19.39
C ARG A 432 -15.53 -13.21 -20.80
N ARG A 433 -16.79 -12.83 -20.98
CA ARG A 433 -17.41 -12.76 -22.30
C ARG A 433 -16.70 -11.74 -23.18
N THR A 434 -16.40 -10.56 -22.64
CA THR A 434 -15.64 -9.52 -23.35
C THR A 434 -14.25 -10.00 -23.75
N LEU A 435 -13.51 -10.64 -22.83
CA LEU A 435 -12.19 -11.22 -23.13
C LEU A 435 -12.26 -12.28 -24.24
N LYS A 436 -13.30 -13.14 -24.24
CA LYS A 436 -13.53 -14.11 -25.30
C LYS A 436 -13.74 -13.45 -26.66
N ILE A 437 -14.57 -12.39 -26.71
CA ILE A 437 -14.80 -11.63 -27.94
C ILE A 437 -13.49 -11.01 -28.43
N ILE A 438 -12.72 -10.34 -27.56
CA ILE A 438 -11.42 -9.76 -27.92
C ILE A 438 -10.45 -10.81 -28.45
N LYS A 439 -10.42 -11.99 -27.84
CA LYS A 439 -9.60 -13.12 -28.31
C LYS A 439 -10.04 -13.58 -29.71
N GLN A 440 -11.34 -13.74 -29.94
CA GLN A 440 -11.88 -14.11 -31.26
C GLN A 440 -11.53 -13.06 -32.33
N ILE A 441 -11.65 -11.77 -32.02
CA ILE A 441 -11.24 -10.69 -32.93
C ILE A 441 -9.76 -10.78 -33.32
N LYS A 442 -8.89 -11.18 -32.40
CA LYS A 442 -7.45 -11.32 -32.67
C LYS A 442 -7.11 -12.56 -33.50
N GLU A 443 -7.87 -13.64 -33.33
CA GLU A 443 -7.60 -14.93 -33.95
C GLU A 443 -8.33 -15.11 -35.29
N ASP A 444 -9.45 -14.42 -35.50
CA ASP A 444 -10.32 -14.55 -36.67
C ASP A 444 -10.40 -13.23 -37.46
N HIS A 445 -9.75 -13.22 -38.63
CA HIS A 445 -9.73 -12.07 -39.54
C HIS A 445 -11.11 -11.72 -40.11
N SER A 446 -12.00 -12.70 -40.28
CA SER A 446 -13.38 -12.45 -40.72
C SER A 446 -14.14 -11.71 -39.62
N LYS A 447 -14.01 -12.18 -38.37
CA LYS A 447 -14.65 -11.54 -37.21
C LYS A 447 -14.13 -10.13 -36.98
N PHE A 448 -12.83 -9.91 -37.15
CA PHE A 448 -12.23 -8.57 -37.10
C PHE A 448 -12.87 -7.63 -38.12
N ASN A 449 -13.02 -8.05 -39.38
CA ASN A 449 -13.61 -7.19 -40.42
C ASN A 449 -15.10 -6.93 -40.21
N GLU A 450 -15.85 -7.93 -39.74
CA GLU A 450 -17.27 -7.77 -39.35
C GLU A 450 -17.39 -6.65 -38.30
N MET A 451 -16.66 -6.76 -37.20
CA MET A 451 -16.75 -5.80 -36.09
C MET A 451 -16.14 -4.43 -36.43
N ARG A 452 -15.19 -4.38 -37.36
CA ARG A 452 -14.60 -3.12 -37.84
C ARG A 452 -15.61 -2.25 -38.59
N ASN A 453 -16.62 -2.85 -39.23
CA ASN A 453 -17.68 -2.09 -39.88
C ASN A 453 -18.53 -1.33 -38.87
N ASP A 454 -18.77 -1.92 -37.69
CA ASP A 454 -19.51 -1.29 -36.60
C ASP A 454 -18.63 -0.37 -35.73
N ILE A 455 -17.33 -0.65 -35.69
CA ILE A 455 -16.34 0.03 -34.85
C ILE A 455 -15.15 0.42 -35.73
N PRO A 456 -15.19 1.58 -36.41
CA PRO A 456 -14.14 1.99 -37.35
C PRO A 456 -12.72 1.98 -36.75
N ASP A 457 -12.60 2.35 -35.47
CA ASP A 457 -11.34 2.40 -34.72
C ASP A 457 -10.96 1.08 -34.01
N LEU A 458 -11.60 -0.04 -34.34
CA LEU A 458 -11.37 -1.33 -33.69
C LEU A 458 -9.89 -1.72 -33.64
N LYS A 459 -9.13 -1.42 -34.71
CA LYS A 459 -7.69 -1.68 -34.77
C LYS A 459 -6.92 -0.97 -33.64
N ASN A 460 -7.20 0.32 -33.44
CA ASN A 460 -6.54 1.13 -32.42
C ASN A 460 -7.00 0.70 -31.02
N ILE A 461 -8.29 0.38 -30.86
CA ILE A 461 -8.84 -0.17 -29.62
C ILE A 461 -8.15 -1.47 -29.23
N ILE A 462 -7.97 -2.43 -30.15
CA ILE A 462 -7.29 -3.70 -29.86
C ILE A 462 -5.80 -3.48 -29.54
N LYS A 463 -5.13 -2.57 -30.27
CA LYS A 463 -3.73 -2.22 -30.00
C LYS A 463 -3.57 -1.61 -28.60
N TRP A 464 -4.40 -0.62 -28.25
CA TRP A 464 -4.42 -0.03 -26.91
C TRP A 464 -4.76 -1.08 -25.85
N TRP A 465 -5.78 -1.90 -26.09
CA TRP A 465 -6.22 -2.94 -25.16
C TRP A 465 -5.08 -3.88 -24.77
N ASN A 466 -4.19 -4.25 -25.71
CA ASN A 466 -3.06 -5.11 -25.39
C ASN A 466 -2.12 -4.47 -24.35
N LYS A 467 -1.74 -3.20 -24.57
CA LYS A 467 -0.91 -2.44 -23.62
C LYS A 467 -1.61 -2.28 -22.26
N TYR A 468 -2.89 -1.91 -22.30
CA TYR A 468 -3.68 -1.71 -21.09
C TYR A 468 -3.85 -3.00 -20.29
N TYR A 469 -4.14 -4.11 -20.98
CA TYR A 469 -4.32 -5.42 -20.38
C TYR A 469 -3.04 -5.94 -19.71
N GLU A 470 -1.89 -5.71 -20.32
CA GLU A 470 -0.59 -6.02 -19.70
C GLU A 470 -0.36 -5.25 -18.41
N SER A 471 -0.80 -3.98 -18.35
CA SER A 471 -0.66 -3.18 -17.13
C SER A 471 -1.40 -3.79 -15.93
N ILE A 472 -2.51 -4.51 -16.14
CA ILE A 472 -3.30 -5.15 -15.07
C ILE A 472 -2.47 -6.15 -14.29
N PHE A 473 -1.52 -6.82 -14.94
CA PHE A 473 -0.69 -7.85 -14.35
C PHE A 473 0.51 -7.32 -13.56
N ARG A 474 0.53 -6.01 -13.29
CA ARG A 474 1.49 -5.34 -12.41
C ARG A 474 0.78 -4.94 -11.11
N PHE A 475 1.35 -5.31 -9.97
CA PHE A 475 0.82 -4.92 -8.65
C PHE A 475 1.24 -3.49 -8.26
N ILE A 476 2.46 -3.12 -8.64
CA ILE A 476 3.01 -1.78 -8.51
C ILE A 476 3.33 -1.29 -9.92
N PRO A 477 2.93 -0.08 -10.31
CA PRO A 477 3.29 0.48 -11.61
C PRO A 477 4.81 0.52 -11.78
N GLU A 478 5.29 0.20 -12.97
CA GLU A 478 6.69 0.46 -13.31
C GLU A 478 6.91 1.97 -13.41
N ALA A 479 7.90 2.44 -12.67
CA ALA A 479 8.37 3.81 -12.72
C ALA A 479 9.72 3.83 -13.44
N ASN A 480 9.87 4.74 -14.41
CA ASN A 480 11.18 5.03 -14.96
C ASN A 480 12.03 5.67 -13.88
N LYS A 481 13.17 5.04 -13.55
CA LYS A 481 14.10 5.60 -12.58
C LYS A 481 15.13 6.47 -13.28
N GLY A 482 15.27 7.71 -12.83
CA GLY A 482 16.40 8.58 -13.12
C GLY A 482 17.48 8.43 -12.05
N ALA A 483 18.74 8.35 -12.46
CA ALA A 483 19.88 8.43 -11.55
C ALA A 483 20.52 9.82 -11.63
N GLY A 484 21.13 10.32 -10.57
CA GLY A 484 21.75 11.64 -10.60
C GLY A 484 22.62 11.96 -9.41
N THR A 485 23.16 13.18 -9.41
CA THR A 485 23.90 13.77 -8.29
C THR A 485 23.23 15.06 -7.84
N ASP A 486 23.04 15.21 -6.54
CA ASP A 486 22.63 16.47 -5.93
C ASP A 486 23.86 17.24 -5.45
N ILE A 487 24.17 18.34 -6.12
CA ILE A 487 25.38 19.13 -5.87
C ILE A 487 25.36 19.75 -4.46
N VAL A 488 24.17 19.99 -3.89
CA VAL A 488 24.05 20.61 -2.57
C VAL A 488 24.49 19.65 -1.46
N TYR A 489 24.23 18.36 -1.64
CA TYR A 489 24.52 17.34 -0.62
C TYR A 489 25.74 16.48 -0.98
N ASP A 490 26.27 16.61 -2.20
CA ASP A 490 27.31 15.72 -2.74
C ASP A 490 26.89 14.24 -2.71
N GLU A 491 25.60 13.98 -2.97
CA GLU A 491 24.99 12.65 -2.89
C GLU A 491 24.52 12.15 -4.25
N GLN A 492 24.75 10.87 -4.51
CA GLN A 492 24.15 10.17 -5.64
C GLN A 492 22.75 9.69 -5.26
N PHE A 493 21.85 9.68 -6.25
CA PHE A 493 20.49 9.22 -6.04
C PHE A 493 19.92 8.43 -7.21
N SER A 494 18.86 7.67 -6.96
CA SER A 494 18.06 6.99 -7.98
C SER A 494 16.57 7.03 -7.59
N TYR A 495 15.77 7.83 -8.31
CA TYR A 495 14.34 8.02 -8.02
C TYR A 495 13.48 7.92 -9.27
N ASP A 496 12.17 7.77 -9.06
CA ASP A 496 11.17 7.93 -10.12
C ASP A 496 11.34 9.28 -10.85
N ASP A 497 11.31 9.24 -12.18
CA ASP A 497 11.63 10.39 -13.02
C ASP A 497 10.64 11.55 -12.83
N ILE A 498 9.35 11.23 -12.67
CA ILE A 498 8.30 12.19 -12.33
C ILE A 498 8.59 12.82 -10.97
N TRP A 499 9.00 12.03 -9.99
CA TRP A 499 9.39 12.53 -8.68
C TRP A 499 10.57 13.51 -8.77
N ILE A 500 11.59 13.23 -9.58
CA ILE A 500 12.75 14.14 -9.74
C ILE A 500 12.28 15.49 -10.29
N HIS A 501 11.55 15.50 -11.41
CA HIS A 501 11.04 16.73 -12.04
C HIS A 501 10.12 17.53 -11.11
N LYS A 502 9.31 16.82 -10.33
CA LYS A 502 8.43 17.45 -9.37
C LYS A 502 9.18 18.08 -8.21
N ASN A 503 10.23 17.44 -7.69
CA ASN A 503 10.77 17.76 -6.37
C ASN A 503 12.15 18.42 -6.38
N LYS A 504 12.94 18.27 -7.44
CA LYS A 504 14.33 18.74 -7.52
C LYS A 504 14.46 19.92 -8.46
N ASN A 505 15.42 20.79 -8.15
CA ASN A 505 15.83 21.87 -9.05
C ASN A 505 16.83 21.30 -10.05
N ILE A 506 16.35 20.88 -11.22
CA ILE A 506 17.18 20.24 -12.24
C ILE A 506 18.04 21.29 -12.94
N VAL A 507 19.36 21.13 -12.86
CA VAL A 507 20.34 21.99 -13.52
C VAL A 507 20.64 21.48 -14.93
N MET A 508 20.75 20.17 -15.10
CA MET A 508 21.04 19.51 -16.37
C MET A 508 20.57 18.06 -16.35
N LYS A 509 20.12 17.54 -17.49
CA LYS A 509 19.90 16.12 -17.72
C LYS A 509 20.72 15.66 -18.93
N LYS A 510 21.59 14.66 -18.76
CA LYS A 510 22.41 14.12 -19.87
C LYS A 510 22.36 12.60 -19.87
N ASN A 511 21.90 12.01 -20.98
CA ASN A 511 21.79 10.55 -21.14
C ASN A 511 21.04 9.85 -20.00
N GLY A 512 19.97 10.47 -19.48
CA GLY A 512 19.19 9.94 -18.35
C GLY A 512 19.82 10.16 -16.97
N TYR A 513 20.98 10.81 -16.89
CA TYR A 513 21.63 11.20 -15.64
C TYR A 513 21.29 12.66 -15.28
N TYR A 514 20.84 12.88 -14.05
CA TYR A 514 20.42 14.18 -13.53
C TYR A 514 21.53 14.87 -12.75
N ILE A 515 21.70 16.17 -12.97
CA ILE A 515 22.42 17.05 -12.06
C ILE A 515 21.40 18.01 -11.48
N VAL A 516 21.25 18.00 -10.16
CA VAL A 516 20.26 18.82 -9.45
C VAL A 516 20.93 19.69 -8.39
N ASN A 517 20.28 20.80 -8.05
CA ASN A 517 20.71 21.75 -7.03
C ASN A 517 19.68 21.81 -5.90
N GLY A 518 19.62 20.74 -5.10
CA GLY A 518 18.67 20.61 -4.00
C GLY A 518 17.21 20.46 -4.43
N TYR A 519 16.31 20.75 -3.50
CA TYR A 519 14.86 20.65 -3.70
C TYR A 519 14.24 21.95 -4.23
N ASN A 520 13.17 21.82 -5.02
CA ASN A 520 12.30 22.94 -5.37
C ASN A 520 11.62 23.50 -4.11
N GLN A 521 11.38 24.82 -4.06
CA GLN A 521 10.61 25.45 -2.98
C GLN A 521 9.17 24.90 -2.92
N SER A 522 8.59 24.63 -4.08
CA SER A 522 7.28 24.00 -4.24
C SER A 522 7.35 22.87 -5.27
N PRO A 523 6.51 21.81 -5.16
CA PRO A 523 6.49 20.79 -6.18
C PRO A 523 6.11 21.38 -7.54
N ASN A 524 6.93 21.11 -8.56
CA ASN A 524 6.65 21.49 -9.94
C ASN A 524 5.65 20.49 -10.54
N TYR A 525 4.58 21.00 -11.16
CA TYR A 525 3.63 20.18 -11.93
C TYR A 525 3.56 20.63 -13.40
N GLN A 526 4.32 21.66 -13.76
CA GLN A 526 4.37 22.29 -15.07
C GLN A 526 5.52 21.68 -15.88
N PHE A 527 5.39 20.42 -16.24
CA PHE A 527 6.27 19.71 -17.17
C PHE A 527 5.44 18.75 -18.03
N HIS A 528 5.94 18.42 -19.23
CA HIS A 528 5.22 17.53 -20.14
C HIS A 528 5.65 16.07 -19.96
N VAL A 529 4.66 15.20 -20.08
CA VAL A 529 4.82 13.75 -20.07
C VAL A 529 4.14 13.17 -21.29
N MET A 530 4.79 12.21 -21.93
CA MET A 530 4.12 11.29 -22.83
C MET A 530 3.32 10.32 -21.97
N VAL A 531 2.02 10.28 -22.22
CA VAL A 531 1.09 9.42 -21.49
C VAL A 531 0.66 8.28 -22.39
N SER A 532 0.98 7.07 -21.94
CA SER A 532 0.56 5.83 -22.56
C SER A 532 -0.44 5.08 -21.69
N GLY A 533 -1.27 4.25 -22.31
CA GLY A 533 -2.33 3.49 -21.61
C GLY A 533 -3.66 4.22 -21.50
N ILE A 534 -3.76 5.47 -21.95
CA ILE A 534 -5.04 6.14 -22.20
C ILE A 534 -5.72 5.46 -23.41
N PRO A 535 -7.05 5.28 -23.39
CA PRO A 535 -7.80 4.76 -24.52
C PRO A 535 -7.45 5.42 -25.86
N VAL A 536 -7.26 4.57 -26.87
CA VAL A 536 -6.97 4.87 -28.27
C VAL A 536 -5.51 5.22 -28.54
N ASP A 537 -5.00 6.36 -28.08
CA ASP A 537 -3.67 6.85 -28.47
C ASP A 537 -2.82 7.36 -27.31
N ASP A 538 -1.51 7.17 -27.47
CA ASP A 538 -0.48 7.78 -26.63
C ASP A 538 -0.37 9.27 -27.01
N ARG A 539 -0.23 10.16 -26.02
CA ARG A 539 -0.12 11.60 -26.30
C ARG A 539 0.64 12.35 -25.21
N GLU A 540 1.25 13.45 -25.62
CA GLU A 540 1.90 14.39 -24.72
C GLU A 540 0.87 15.23 -23.97
N MET A 541 1.06 15.39 -22.67
CA MET A 541 0.17 16.14 -21.78
C MET A 541 0.98 16.81 -20.67
N LYS A 542 0.43 17.88 -20.09
CA LYS A 542 0.98 18.42 -18.84
C LYS A 542 0.77 17.43 -17.70
N TYR A 543 1.80 17.22 -16.87
CA TYR A 543 1.71 16.31 -15.74
C TYR A 543 0.58 16.67 -14.76
N GLU A 544 0.29 17.95 -14.56
CA GLU A 544 -0.82 18.40 -13.71
C GLU A 544 -2.19 17.84 -14.14
N ASP A 545 -2.38 17.55 -15.43
CA ASP A 545 -3.63 17.05 -16.00
C ASP A 545 -3.76 15.53 -15.94
N VAL A 546 -2.64 14.84 -15.73
CA VAL A 546 -2.57 13.38 -15.57
C VAL A 546 -2.09 12.97 -14.19
N SER A 547 -2.08 13.91 -13.24
CA SER A 547 -1.73 13.64 -11.85
C SER A 547 -2.64 12.56 -11.24
N PRO A 548 -2.22 11.89 -10.15
CA PRO A 548 -3.01 10.82 -9.52
C PRO A 548 -4.47 11.20 -9.20
N TYR A 549 -4.76 12.49 -9.03
CA TYR A 549 -6.10 13.00 -8.73
C TYR A 549 -6.99 13.20 -9.98
N LYS A 550 -6.39 13.37 -11.16
CA LYS A 550 -7.12 13.63 -12.43
C LYS A 550 -7.09 12.45 -13.40
N ALA A 551 -6.11 11.55 -13.28
CA ALA A 551 -5.88 10.44 -14.21
C ALA A 551 -7.12 9.58 -14.45
N ARG A 552 -7.86 9.21 -13.41
CA ARG A 552 -9.11 8.43 -13.58
C ARG A 552 -10.13 9.17 -14.43
N ASN A 553 -10.40 10.45 -14.13
CA ASN A 553 -11.38 11.23 -14.89
C ASN A 553 -10.95 11.38 -16.34
N LEU A 554 -9.65 11.58 -16.58
CA LEU A 554 -9.09 11.58 -17.92
C LEU A 554 -9.36 10.27 -18.66
N ILE A 555 -9.04 9.12 -18.05
CA ILE A 555 -9.29 7.80 -18.64
C ILE A 555 -10.78 7.63 -18.95
N LEU A 556 -11.67 7.89 -17.98
CA LEU A 556 -13.11 7.72 -18.15
C LEU A 556 -13.70 8.64 -19.23
N ASN A 557 -13.26 9.89 -19.29
CA ASN A 557 -13.71 10.83 -20.31
C ASN A 557 -13.29 10.39 -21.72
N ASN A 558 -12.06 9.89 -21.88
CA ASN A 558 -11.58 9.37 -23.16
C ASN A 558 -12.34 8.11 -23.59
N ILE A 559 -12.81 7.30 -22.65
CA ILE A 559 -13.64 6.16 -23.01
C ILE A 559 -15.02 6.61 -23.47
N ASN A 560 -15.64 7.54 -22.75
CA ASN A 560 -16.96 8.02 -23.11
C ASN A 560 -16.95 8.71 -24.48
N SER A 561 -15.89 9.44 -24.83
CA SER A 561 -15.76 10.06 -26.15
C SER A 561 -15.53 9.05 -27.27
N ASN A 562 -14.75 7.99 -27.04
CA ASN A 562 -14.32 7.08 -28.10
C ASN A 562 -15.18 5.80 -28.24
N PHE A 563 -16.00 5.46 -27.23
CA PHE A 563 -16.77 4.20 -27.22
C PHE A 563 -18.29 4.40 -27.22
N ASN A 564 -18.81 5.59 -27.49
CA ASN A 564 -20.26 5.85 -27.60
C ASN A 564 -20.75 5.76 -29.06
N LEU A 565 -20.43 4.65 -29.74
CA LEU A 565 -20.92 4.39 -31.09
C LEU A 565 -22.27 3.68 -31.02
N ASP A 566 -23.20 4.05 -31.90
CA ASP A 566 -24.47 3.34 -32.05
C ASP A 566 -24.21 2.04 -32.81
N CYS A 567 -24.08 0.95 -32.07
CA CYS A 567 -23.84 -0.38 -32.59
C CYS A 567 -24.79 -1.38 -31.94
N ASP A 568 -24.99 -2.52 -32.58
CA ASP A 568 -25.85 -3.59 -32.09
C ASP A 568 -25.06 -4.89 -31.82
N GLY A 569 -25.79 -5.96 -31.53
CA GLY A 569 -25.23 -7.31 -31.51
C GLY A 569 -24.04 -7.52 -30.56
N GLU A 570 -22.94 -8.05 -31.11
CA GLU A 570 -21.70 -8.33 -30.37
C GLU A 570 -20.78 -7.11 -30.24
N SER A 571 -20.83 -6.18 -31.21
CA SER A 571 -20.09 -4.92 -31.18
C SER A 571 -20.51 -4.07 -29.98
N LYS A 572 -21.82 -3.98 -29.69
CA LYS A 572 -22.33 -3.33 -28.47
C LYS A 572 -21.82 -3.98 -27.19
N LYS A 573 -21.87 -5.32 -27.12
CA LYS A 573 -21.41 -6.08 -25.95
C LYS A 573 -19.91 -5.92 -25.71
N LEU A 574 -19.13 -5.82 -26.78
CA LEU A 574 -17.70 -5.52 -26.70
C LEU A 574 -17.47 -4.12 -26.11
N GLN A 575 -18.15 -3.10 -26.64
CA GLN A 575 -18.00 -1.72 -26.16
C GLN A 575 -18.44 -1.56 -24.71
N GLU A 576 -19.62 -2.08 -24.34
CA GLU A 576 -20.11 -2.06 -22.95
C GLU A 576 -19.15 -2.82 -22.03
N GLY A 577 -18.66 -3.98 -22.46
CA GLY A 577 -17.69 -4.76 -21.72
C GLY A 577 -16.37 -4.04 -21.47
N ILE A 578 -15.80 -3.39 -22.49
CA ILE A 578 -14.58 -2.60 -22.34
C ILE A 578 -14.84 -1.41 -21.41
N LYS A 579 -15.95 -0.70 -21.56
CA LYS A 579 -16.34 0.40 -20.66
C LYS A 579 -16.40 -0.06 -19.21
N ASP A 580 -17.05 -1.18 -18.95
CA ASP A 580 -17.19 -1.73 -17.61
C ASP A 580 -15.85 -2.14 -17.02
N ILE A 581 -14.96 -2.73 -17.83
CA ILE A 581 -13.62 -3.07 -17.40
C ILE A 581 -12.87 -1.81 -16.95
N ILE A 582 -12.84 -0.76 -17.78
CA ILE A 582 -12.08 0.44 -17.43
C ILE A 582 -12.75 1.27 -16.34
N LYS A 583 -14.07 1.25 -16.23
CA LYS A 583 -14.73 1.83 -15.05
C LYS A 583 -14.22 1.18 -13.77
N ALA A 584 -13.99 -0.13 -13.77
CA ALA A 584 -13.43 -0.84 -12.63
C ALA A 584 -11.93 -0.58 -12.44
N THR A 585 -11.14 -0.67 -13.52
CA THR A 585 -9.67 -0.75 -13.44
C THR A 585 -8.93 0.55 -13.76
N GLY A 586 -9.61 1.53 -14.36
CA GLY A 586 -9.03 2.81 -14.80
C GLY A 586 -8.60 3.68 -13.63
N ASP A 587 -7.29 3.71 -13.38
CA ASP A 587 -6.65 4.52 -12.34
C ASP A 587 -5.28 5.00 -12.80
N TYR A 588 -4.64 5.86 -12.00
CA TYR A 588 -3.30 6.38 -12.27
C TYR A 588 -2.27 5.26 -12.49
N GLU A 589 -2.40 4.16 -11.75
CA GLU A 589 -1.55 2.97 -11.81
C GLU A 589 -1.58 2.26 -13.17
N ARG A 590 -2.54 2.57 -14.05
CA ARG A 590 -2.67 1.99 -15.39
C ARG A 590 -2.09 2.86 -16.50
N LEU A 591 -1.55 4.01 -16.14
CA LEU A 591 -0.85 4.90 -17.07
C LEU A 591 0.64 4.62 -17.01
N TYR A 592 1.28 4.67 -18.17
CA TYR A 592 2.73 4.77 -18.27
C TYR A 592 3.08 6.21 -18.63
N LEU A 593 3.98 6.80 -17.85
CA LEU A 593 4.33 8.20 -17.93
C LEU A 593 5.83 8.33 -18.18
N GLU A 594 6.19 8.99 -19.28
CA GLU A 594 7.57 9.26 -19.66
C GLU A 594 7.76 10.77 -19.76
N VAL A 595 8.70 11.35 -19.03
CA VAL A 595 8.95 12.79 -19.09
C VAL A 595 9.55 13.17 -20.44
N LYS A 596 8.99 14.20 -21.10
CA LYS A 596 9.41 14.64 -22.44
C LYS A 596 10.20 15.93 -22.46
N ASP A 597 10.21 16.69 -21.38
CA ASP A 597 10.96 17.95 -21.32
C ASP A 597 12.46 17.68 -21.57
N GLU A 598 12.96 18.23 -22.68
CA GLU A 598 14.40 18.34 -22.95
C GLU A 598 14.92 19.51 -22.11
N LEU A 599 15.61 19.19 -21.00
CA LEU A 599 16.29 20.14 -20.11
C LEU A 599 17.77 20.30 -20.49
#